data_AF-A0A433B6M6-F1
#
_entry.id   AF-A0A433B6M6-F1
#
_cell.length_a   1.000
_cell.length_b   1.000
_cell.length_c   1.000
_cell.angle_alpha   90.00
_cell.angle_beta   90.00
_cell.angle_gamma   90.00
#
_symmetry.space_group_name_H-M   'P 1'
#
loop_
_entity.id
_entity.type
_entity.pdbx_description
1 polymer ?
#
loop_
_entity_poly.entity_id
_entity_poly.type
_entity_poly.pdbx_seq_one_letter_code
_entity_poly.pdbx_strand_id
1 'polypeptide(L)'
;MRSQRSTAKTGIQAADDAKLKPISDVASKIGSSGQALVPFGWTKARISSEFLENIQCFSDGNVILITASSPSPDGESKTTTMSLGGGLNYISKRAMAGSTSHRSCPASAEEERKLEHGVATARAAVGSELRAVRQSLNLNLTELADKVGLSVGMISKIEHGKVAASAETLVSIAEKLGVPFLRFFDRIQKVRPCYFIPSGQRIRLSRDNFQDNALQQLKGQWISDMGLMELHHVFLSGDAEPSFSRQAGIAFIYALSGKLQYKHGERKYVLEPGDALYFDAHFRHGVVSVDEAPASYLLWRMYPTPKGQA
;
A
#
# COMPACT_ATOMS: atom_id res chain seq x y z
N MET A 1 4.90 39.71 -3.74
CA MET A 1 5.44 39.36 -2.41
C MET A 1 5.44 37.85 -2.26
N ARG A 2 6.62 37.20 -2.27
CA ARG A 2 6.75 35.76 -2.01
C ARG A 2 6.59 35.51 -0.51
N SER A 3 5.57 34.73 -0.15
CA SER A 3 5.37 34.24 1.22
C SER A 3 6.60 33.43 1.66
N GLN A 4 7.18 33.83 2.80
CA GLN A 4 8.26 33.10 3.47
C GLN A 4 7.76 31.71 3.86
N ARG A 5 8.30 30.66 3.24
CA ARG A 5 8.07 29.28 3.68
C ARG A 5 8.76 29.08 5.03
N SER A 6 7.96 28.92 6.08
CA SER A 6 8.38 28.43 7.39
C SER A 6 9.24 27.16 7.24
N THR A 7 10.40 27.15 7.87
CA THR A 7 11.36 26.04 7.95
C THR A 7 10.87 24.96 8.92
N ALA A 8 9.69 24.39 8.65
CA ALA A 8 9.16 23.30 9.46
C ALA A 8 9.98 22.01 9.24
N LYS A 9 10.48 21.42 10.32
CA LYS A 9 11.19 20.13 10.30
C LYS A 9 10.30 19.03 9.72
N THR A 10 10.88 18.07 9.01
CA THR A 10 10.14 16.87 8.61
C THR A 10 9.79 16.02 9.83
N GLY A 11 8.74 15.20 9.75
CA GLY A 11 8.32 14.34 10.88
C GLY A 11 9.41 13.38 11.36
N ILE A 12 10.31 12.95 10.47
CA ILE A 12 11.47 12.11 10.80
C ILE A 12 12.51 12.92 11.58
N GLN A 13 12.89 14.11 11.10
CA GLN A 13 13.83 14.99 11.81
C GLN A 13 13.29 15.41 13.19
N ALA A 14 11.99 15.62 13.32
CA ALA A 14 11.37 15.91 14.62
C ALA A 14 11.40 14.71 15.58
N ALA A 15 11.31 13.48 15.07
CA ALA A 15 11.41 12.27 15.85
C ALA A 15 12.86 12.00 16.31
N ASP A 16 13.84 12.19 15.42
CA ASP A 16 15.26 12.01 15.74
C ASP A 16 15.77 13.05 16.76
N ASP A 17 15.28 14.29 16.68
CA ASP A 17 15.65 15.36 17.61
C ASP A 17 14.91 15.28 18.96
N ALA A 18 13.94 14.37 19.12
CA ALA A 18 13.10 14.31 20.31
C ALA A 18 13.87 13.72 21.50
N LYS A 19 14.07 14.53 22.55
CA LYS A 19 14.60 14.05 23.84
C LYS A 19 13.51 13.28 24.58
N LEU A 20 13.68 11.96 24.67
CA LEU A 20 12.76 11.07 25.40
C LEU A 20 12.72 11.44 26.89
N LYS A 21 11.53 11.40 27.48
CA LYS A 21 11.27 11.62 28.90
C LYS A 21 10.61 10.39 29.50
N PRO A 22 10.72 10.18 30.82
CA PRO A 22 9.93 9.17 31.51
C PRO A 22 8.44 9.32 31.19
N ILE A 23 7.78 8.21 30.88
CA ILE A 23 6.37 8.23 30.46
C ILE A 23 5.44 8.73 31.58
N SER A 24 5.84 8.53 32.84
CA SER A 24 5.21 9.12 34.03
C SER A 24 5.19 10.65 34.03
N ASP A 25 6.26 11.27 33.54
CA ASP A 25 6.42 12.72 33.52
C ASP A 25 5.60 13.33 32.39
N VAL A 26 5.46 12.60 31.28
CA VAL A 26 4.57 12.95 30.17
C VAL A 26 3.11 12.83 30.60
N ALA A 27 2.77 11.75 31.30
CA ALA A 27 1.43 11.47 31.80
C ALA A 27 0.95 12.48 32.86
N SER A 28 1.83 12.92 33.75
CA SER A 28 1.52 13.95 34.75
C SER A 28 1.04 15.26 34.10
N LYS A 29 1.48 15.57 32.87
CA LYS A 29 1.06 16.79 32.14
C LYS A 29 -0.34 16.71 31.55
N ILE A 30 -0.86 15.50 31.32
CA ILE A 30 -2.20 15.27 30.78
C ILE A 30 -3.23 14.98 31.88
N GLY A 31 -2.87 15.19 33.15
CA GLY A 31 -3.75 15.00 34.30
C GLY A 31 -4.10 13.54 34.59
N SER A 32 -3.39 12.59 33.99
CA SER A 32 -3.66 11.16 34.20
C SER A 32 -2.99 10.68 35.49
N SER A 33 -3.76 10.09 36.41
CA SER A 33 -3.22 9.31 37.51
C SER A 33 -2.47 8.09 36.96
N GLY A 34 -1.42 7.61 37.63
CA GLY A 34 -0.58 6.51 37.14
C GLY A 34 -1.33 5.21 36.81
N GLN A 35 -2.58 5.07 37.25
CA GLN A 35 -3.48 3.94 36.96
C GLN A 35 -4.01 3.94 35.51
N ALA A 36 -3.93 5.05 34.80
CA ALA A 36 -4.35 5.17 33.40
C ALA A 36 -3.32 4.63 32.40
N LEU A 37 -2.09 4.36 32.85
CA LEU A 37 -0.99 3.92 32.00
C LEU A 37 -0.70 2.44 32.21
N VAL A 38 -0.57 1.72 31.10
CA VAL A 38 0.06 0.39 31.06
C VAL A 38 1.46 0.56 30.46
N PRO A 39 2.50 0.75 31.29
CA PRO A 39 3.84 1.05 30.82
C PRO A 39 4.46 -0.13 30.04
N PHE A 40 5.24 0.21 29.02
CA PHE A 40 6.06 -0.73 28.25
C PHE A 40 7.53 -0.27 28.33
N GLY A 41 8.15 -0.39 29.49
CA GLY A 41 9.43 0.28 29.77
C GLY A 41 9.24 1.75 30.14
N TRP A 42 10.32 2.53 30.14
CA TRP A 42 10.34 3.83 30.82
C TRP A 42 9.86 5.02 29.96
N THR A 43 9.79 4.90 28.64
CA THR A 43 9.41 6.01 27.72
C THR A 43 8.10 5.82 26.98
N LYS A 44 7.45 4.65 27.11
CA LYS A 44 6.24 4.31 26.37
C LYS A 44 5.23 3.61 27.27
N ALA A 45 3.95 3.85 27.02
CA ALA A 45 2.84 3.20 27.70
C ALA A 45 1.64 3.09 26.75
N ARG A 46 0.76 2.13 27.01
CA ARG A 46 -0.62 2.18 26.52
C ARG A 46 -1.48 2.94 27.52
N ILE A 47 -2.57 3.49 27.05
CA ILE A 47 -3.59 4.14 27.89
C ILE A 47 -4.70 3.11 28.12
N SER A 48 -5.22 3.02 29.34
CA SER A 48 -6.36 2.15 29.64
C SER A 48 -7.63 2.65 28.94
N SER A 49 -8.48 1.73 28.49
CA SER A 49 -9.76 2.08 27.86
C SER A 49 -10.66 2.88 28.79
N GLU A 50 -10.67 2.54 30.08
CA GLU A 50 -11.43 3.24 31.13
C GLU A 50 -11.00 4.70 31.30
N PHE A 51 -9.72 5.02 31.12
CA PHE A 51 -9.27 6.41 31.11
C PHE A 51 -9.77 7.13 29.86
N LEU A 52 -9.67 6.51 28.67
CA LEU A 52 -10.14 7.12 27.41
C LEU A 52 -11.63 7.46 27.43
N GLU A 53 -12.45 6.62 28.05
CA GLU A 53 -13.90 6.83 28.18
C GLU A 53 -14.25 8.00 29.11
N ASN A 54 -13.35 8.35 30.04
CA ASN A 54 -13.55 9.39 31.05
C ASN A 54 -12.82 10.71 30.75
N ILE A 55 -12.08 10.83 29.63
CA ILE A 55 -11.46 12.09 29.22
C ILE A 55 -12.54 13.04 28.70
N GLN A 56 -12.71 14.19 29.38
CA GLN A 56 -13.46 15.32 28.83
C GLN A 56 -12.67 15.97 27.68
N CYS A 57 -13.34 16.26 26.57
CA CYS A 57 -12.74 16.85 25.37
C CYS A 57 -11.88 18.09 25.70
N PHE A 58 -10.58 18.01 25.46
CA PHE A 58 -9.73 19.19 25.36
C PHE A 58 -10.13 19.96 24.09
N SER A 59 -10.38 21.26 24.22
CA SER A 59 -10.81 22.12 23.11
C SER A 59 -9.74 22.29 22.02
N ASP A 60 -8.48 22.01 22.35
CA ASP A 60 -7.33 22.22 21.48
C ASP A 60 -6.35 21.05 21.58
N GLY A 61 -6.32 20.19 20.56
CA GLY A 61 -5.39 19.06 20.48
C GLY A 61 -5.01 18.74 19.04
N ASN A 62 -3.71 18.60 18.78
CA ASN A 62 -3.22 18.17 17.47
C ASN A 62 -3.35 16.64 17.35
N VAL A 63 -4.10 16.16 16.36
CA VAL A 63 -4.16 14.72 16.04
C VAL A 63 -2.92 14.34 15.23
N ILE A 64 -2.06 13.50 15.81
CA ILE A 64 -0.90 12.94 15.11
C ILE A 64 -1.26 11.53 14.65
N LEU A 65 -1.49 11.37 13.34
CA LEU A 65 -1.72 10.05 12.75
C LEU A 65 -0.37 9.38 12.45
N ILE A 66 -0.08 8.29 13.13
CA ILE A 66 1.15 7.51 12.92
C ILE A 66 0.77 6.17 12.32
N THR A 67 1.35 5.82 11.17
CA THR A 67 1.30 4.47 10.63
C THR A 67 2.41 3.66 11.30
N ALA A 68 2.04 2.75 12.21
CA ALA A 68 2.97 1.80 12.81
C ALA A 68 2.98 0.49 12.01
N SER A 69 4.11 0.14 11.43
CA SER A 69 4.39 -1.23 10.99
C SER A 69 5.19 -1.91 12.11
N SER A 70 4.57 -2.82 12.85
CA SER A 70 5.26 -3.63 13.85
C SER A 70 5.99 -4.78 13.14
N PRO A 71 7.33 -4.92 13.24
CA PRO A 71 7.96 -6.17 12.90
C PRO A 71 7.79 -7.13 14.10
N SER A 72 7.09 -8.25 13.92
CA SER A 72 7.11 -9.35 14.89
C SER A 72 8.14 -10.39 14.44
N PRO A 73 9.06 -10.84 15.32
CA PRO A 73 10.04 -11.87 14.98
C PRO A 73 9.42 -13.23 14.59
N ASP A 74 8.25 -13.58 15.12
CA ASP A 74 7.73 -14.96 15.08
C ASP A 74 6.50 -15.19 14.19
N GLY A 75 6.25 -14.32 13.19
CA GLY A 75 5.27 -14.62 12.12
C GLY A 75 3.80 -14.82 12.52
N GLU A 76 3.43 -14.71 13.80
CA GLU A 76 2.03 -14.66 14.23
C GLU A 76 1.46 -13.28 13.96
N SER A 77 0.86 -13.11 12.78
CA SER A 77 0.01 -11.99 12.47
C SER A 77 -1.19 -11.97 13.41
N LYS A 78 -1.11 -11.18 14.49
CA LYS A 78 -2.31 -10.68 15.16
C LYS A 78 -2.99 -9.70 14.21
N THR A 79 -3.90 -10.23 13.42
CA THR A 79 -4.86 -9.48 12.63
C THR A 79 -5.57 -8.49 13.54
N THR A 80 -5.22 -7.21 13.42
CA THR A 80 -6.02 -6.13 14.00
C THR A 80 -7.27 -6.03 13.13
N THR A 81 -8.29 -6.83 13.49
CA THR A 81 -9.68 -6.74 13.01
C THR A 81 -10.33 -5.47 13.56
N MET A 82 -9.74 -4.33 13.27
CA MET A 82 -10.33 -3.03 13.40
C MET A 82 -9.97 -2.33 12.09
N SER A 83 -10.98 -1.80 11.39
CA SER A 83 -10.81 -0.73 10.41
C SER A 83 -10.77 -1.06 8.90
N LEU A 84 -11.48 -2.07 8.38
CA LEU A 84 -12.09 -1.88 7.05
C LEU A 84 -13.31 -0.96 7.19
N GLY A 85 -14.20 -1.28 8.14
CA GLY A 85 -15.33 -0.41 8.53
C GLY A 85 -14.88 0.93 9.11
N GLY A 86 -13.94 0.90 10.08
CA GLY A 86 -13.32 2.12 10.63
C GLY A 86 -12.49 2.92 9.62
N GLY A 87 -11.87 2.27 8.64
CA GLY A 87 -10.95 2.89 7.68
C GLY A 87 -11.70 3.60 6.57
N LEU A 88 -12.78 2.97 6.08
CA LEU A 88 -13.76 3.61 5.21
C LEU A 88 -14.43 4.80 5.91
N ASN A 89 -14.72 4.69 7.21
CA ASN A 89 -15.30 5.78 7.99
C ASN A 89 -14.32 6.95 8.17
N TYR A 90 -13.01 6.67 8.32
CA TYR A 90 -11.97 7.69 8.45
C TYR A 90 -11.67 8.42 7.12
N ILE A 91 -11.61 7.69 6.00
CA ILE A 91 -11.41 8.28 4.66
C ILE A 91 -12.59 9.19 4.27
N SER A 92 -13.82 8.80 4.64
CA SER A 92 -15.02 9.60 4.40
C SER A 92 -15.04 10.92 5.19
N LYS A 93 -14.67 10.89 6.48
CA LYS A 93 -14.63 12.09 7.33
C LYS A 93 -13.64 13.16 6.88
N ARG A 94 -12.52 12.77 6.25
CA ARG A 94 -11.49 13.73 5.79
C ARG A 94 -11.84 14.44 4.48
N ALA A 95 -12.72 13.86 3.65
CA ALA A 95 -13.26 14.56 2.48
C ALA A 95 -14.19 15.74 2.87
N MET A 96 -14.61 15.83 4.13
CA MET A 96 -15.62 16.77 4.62
C MET A 96 -15.09 17.80 5.64
N ALA A 97 -13.84 17.71 6.09
CA ALA A 97 -13.30 18.59 7.14
C ALA A 97 -12.71 19.88 6.55
N GLY A 98 -13.61 20.78 6.14
CA GLY A 98 -13.32 22.14 5.72
C GLY A 98 -14.35 23.14 6.25
N SER A 99 -14.72 23.07 7.53
CA SER A 99 -15.19 24.22 8.34
C SER A 99 -15.51 23.81 9.78
N THR A 100 -15.14 24.67 10.71
CA THR A 100 -15.27 24.61 12.17
C THR A 100 -16.72 24.69 12.69
N SER A 101 -17.05 23.90 13.73
CA SER A 101 -17.40 24.36 15.10
C SER A 101 -18.39 23.43 15.85
N HIS A 102 -17.97 23.08 17.07
CA HIS A 102 -18.71 22.86 18.32
C HIS A 102 -19.81 21.79 18.54
N ARG A 103 -19.50 20.99 19.59
CA ARG A 103 -20.32 20.30 20.61
C ARG A 103 -21.06 19.02 20.17
N SER A 104 -20.97 18.04 21.06
CA SER A 104 -21.52 16.69 20.98
C SER A 104 -22.97 16.67 20.48
N CYS A 105 -23.19 16.03 19.33
CA CYS A 105 -24.51 15.68 18.85
C CYS A 105 -24.50 14.18 18.50
N PRO A 106 -25.59 13.42 18.76
CA PRO A 106 -25.81 12.18 18.00
C PRO A 106 -25.68 12.54 16.53
N ALA A 107 -25.09 11.66 15.71
CA ALA A 107 -24.91 11.93 14.28
C ALA A 107 -26.20 12.57 13.75
N SER A 108 -26.11 13.81 13.27
CA SER A 108 -27.28 14.53 12.78
C SER A 108 -27.99 13.63 11.76
N ALA A 109 -29.31 13.68 11.65
CA ALA A 109 -30.04 12.85 10.66
C ALA A 109 -29.46 12.99 9.23
N GLU A 110 -28.75 14.08 8.96
CA GLU A 110 -27.98 14.32 7.75
C GLU A 110 -26.68 13.47 7.64
N GLU A 111 -25.95 13.25 8.73
CA GLU A 111 -24.77 12.38 8.79
C GLU A 111 -25.14 10.89 8.65
N GLU A 112 -26.23 10.45 9.28
CA GLU A 112 -26.76 9.08 9.10
C GLU A 112 -27.19 8.85 7.65
N ARG A 113 -27.89 9.82 7.04
CA ARG A 113 -28.24 9.79 5.61
C ARG A 113 -27.02 9.77 4.69
N LYS A 114 -25.98 10.54 5.00
CA LYS A 114 -24.72 10.54 4.23
C LYS A 114 -24.00 9.20 4.33
N LEU A 115 -23.97 8.59 5.52
CA LEU A 115 -23.40 7.25 5.72
C LEU A 115 -24.18 6.19 4.94
N GLU A 116 -25.51 6.19 5.05
CA GLU A 116 -26.38 5.26 4.34
C GLU A 116 -26.22 5.40 2.81
N HIS A 117 -26.16 6.63 2.32
CA HIS A 117 -25.89 6.91 0.90
C HIS A 117 -24.51 6.42 0.45
N GLY A 118 -23.48 6.60 1.28
CA GLY A 118 -22.12 6.10 1.01
C GLY A 118 -22.07 4.57 0.95
N VAL A 119 -22.73 3.89 1.88
CA VAL A 119 -22.85 2.43 1.92
C VAL A 119 -23.64 1.91 0.72
N ALA A 120 -24.74 2.56 0.35
CA ALA A 120 -25.52 2.21 -0.84
C ALA A 120 -24.71 2.38 -2.13
N THR A 121 -23.92 3.45 -2.23
CA THR A 121 -23.02 3.70 -3.36
C THR A 121 -21.93 2.63 -3.46
N ALA A 122 -21.29 2.28 -2.34
CA ALA A 122 -20.29 1.21 -2.31
C ALA A 122 -20.89 -0.15 -2.71
N ARG A 123 -22.09 -0.48 -2.20
CA ARG A 123 -22.81 -1.71 -2.55
C ARG A 123 -23.14 -1.78 -4.04
N ALA A 124 -23.60 -0.67 -4.63
CA ALA A 124 -23.87 -0.60 -6.07
C ALA A 124 -22.59 -0.75 -6.90
N ALA A 125 -21.46 -0.19 -6.44
CA ALA A 125 -20.18 -0.35 -7.10
C ALA A 125 -19.68 -1.81 -7.07
N VAL A 126 -19.82 -2.50 -5.93
CA VAL A 126 -19.50 -3.94 -5.81
C VAL A 126 -20.37 -4.77 -6.75
N GLY A 127 -21.68 -4.53 -6.78
CA GLY A 127 -22.60 -5.23 -7.68
C GLY A 127 -22.25 -5.03 -9.16
N SER A 128 -21.90 -3.79 -9.54
CA SER A 128 -21.46 -3.45 -10.89
C SER A 128 -20.16 -4.15 -11.27
N GLU A 129 -19.19 -4.25 -10.37
CA GLU A 129 -17.95 -4.99 -10.62
C GLU A 129 -18.19 -6.50 -10.75
N LEU A 130 -19.05 -7.08 -9.92
CA LEU A 130 -19.43 -8.48 -10.06
C LEU A 130 -20.04 -8.75 -11.44
N ARG A 131 -20.96 -7.89 -11.88
CA ARG A 131 -21.56 -7.99 -13.21
C ARG A 131 -20.50 -7.87 -14.32
N ALA A 132 -19.56 -6.93 -14.19
CA ALA A 132 -18.50 -6.72 -15.17
C ALA A 132 -17.57 -7.94 -15.27
N VAL A 133 -17.15 -8.51 -14.13
CA VAL A 133 -16.35 -9.75 -14.10
C VAL A 133 -17.11 -10.90 -14.75
N ARG A 134 -18.38 -11.12 -14.38
CA ARG A 134 -19.22 -12.17 -14.97
C ARG A 134 -19.30 -12.03 -16.49
N GLN A 135 -19.58 -10.83 -16.99
CA GLN A 135 -19.68 -10.55 -18.42
C GLN A 135 -18.34 -10.72 -19.15
N SER A 136 -17.21 -10.35 -18.52
CA SER A 136 -15.88 -10.55 -19.12
C SER A 136 -15.50 -12.03 -19.28
N LEU A 137 -16.09 -12.89 -18.45
CA LEU A 137 -15.96 -14.35 -18.52
C LEU A 137 -17.04 -15.00 -19.41
N ASN A 138 -17.86 -14.20 -20.10
CA ASN A 138 -18.97 -14.64 -20.94
C ASN A 138 -20.03 -15.50 -20.23
N LEU A 139 -20.19 -15.33 -18.91
CA LEU A 139 -21.17 -16.09 -18.13
C LEU A 139 -22.53 -15.38 -18.09
N ASN A 140 -23.61 -16.14 -18.24
CA ASN A 140 -24.96 -15.66 -17.94
C ASN A 140 -25.25 -15.76 -16.42
N LEU A 141 -26.38 -15.20 -15.97
CA LEU A 141 -26.72 -15.17 -14.55
C LEU A 141 -26.92 -16.57 -13.95
N THR A 142 -27.49 -17.50 -14.72
CA THR A 142 -27.73 -18.89 -14.29
C THR A 142 -26.41 -19.62 -14.11
N GLU A 143 -25.49 -19.50 -15.08
CA GLU A 143 -24.18 -20.14 -14.99
C GLU A 143 -23.36 -19.64 -13.80
N LEU A 144 -23.40 -18.33 -13.51
CA LEU A 144 -22.74 -17.80 -12.31
C LEU A 144 -23.39 -18.34 -11.03
N ALA A 145 -24.72 -18.33 -10.98
CA ALA A 145 -25.49 -18.81 -9.84
C ALA A 145 -25.15 -20.27 -9.52
N ASP A 146 -25.16 -21.13 -10.54
CA ASP A 146 -24.83 -22.56 -10.43
C ASP A 146 -23.38 -22.78 -9.98
N LYS A 147 -22.44 -22.02 -10.54
CA LYS A 147 -21.01 -22.15 -10.23
C LYS A 147 -20.68 -21.79 -8.77
N VAL A 148 -21.40 -20.83 -8.20
CA VAL A 148 -21.19 -20.34 -6.82
C VAL A 148 -22.09 -21.05 -5.81
N GLY A 149 -23.17 -21.70 -6.26
CA GLY A 149 -24.16 -22.33 -5.38
C GLY A 149 -25.13 -21.33 -4.76
N LEU A 150 -25.47 -20.26 -5.48
CA LEU A 150 -26.44 -19.25 -5.06
C LEU A 150 -27.64 -19.24 -6.01
N SER A 151 -28.79 -18.73 -5.56
CA SER A 151 -29.93 -18.57 -6.47
C SER A 151 -29.68 -17.45 -7.49
N VAL A 152 -30.20 -17.62 -8.71
CA VAL A 152 -30.18 -16.59 -9.77
C VAL A 152 -30.73 -15.26 -9.27
N GLY A 153 -31.79 -15.30 -8.46
CA GLY A 153 -32.39 -14.12 -7.84
C GLY A 153 -31.43 -13.42 -6.85
N MET A 154 -30.64 -14.17 -6.09
CA MET A 154 -29.65 -13.60 -5.18
C MET A 154 -28.51 -12.92 -5.95
N ILE A 155 -27.94 -13.59 -6.96
CA ILE A 155 -26.91 -13.00 -7.83
C ILE A 155 -27.43 -11.71 -8.47
N SER A 156 -28.63 -11.74 -9.05
CA SER A 156 -29.24 -10.55 -9.66
C SER A 156 -29.42 -9.40 -8.65
N LYS A 157 -29.87 -9.69 -7.42
CA LYS A 157 -30.00 -8.68 -6.37
C LYS A 157 -28.66 -8.11 -5.93
N ILE A 158 -27.60 -8.91 -5.89
CA ILE A 158 -26.23 -8.45 -5.59
C ILE A 158 -25.72 -7.56 -6.73
N GLU A 159 -25.82 -7.99 -7.99
CA GLU A 159 -25.33 -7.22 -9.14
C GLU A 159 -25.98 -5.84 -9.28
N HIS A 160 -27.28 -5.74 -8.95
CA HIS A 160 -28.00 -4.47 -8.96
C HIS A 160 -27.83 -3.66 -7.67
N GLY A 161 -27.00 -4.12 -6.72
CA GLY A 161 -26.79 -3.46 -5.43
C GLY A 161 -28.06 -3.35 -4.58
N LYS A 162 -29.02 -4.26 -4.76
CA LYS A 162 -30.27 -4.32 -3.97
C LYS A 162 -30.09 -5.03 -2.63
N VAL A 163 -29.16 -6.00 -2.58
CA VAL A 163 -28.79 -6.75 -1.37
C VAL A 163 -27.28 -6.66 -1.18
N ALA A 164 -26.83 -6.57 0.07
CA ALA A 164 -25.41 -6.64 0.39
C ALA A 164 -24.97 -8.11 0.39
N ALA A 165 -23.87 -8.41 -0.30
CA ALA A 165 -23.22 -9.71 -0.17
C ALA A 165 -22.34 -9.72 1.08
N SER A 166 -22.29 -10.84 1.81
CA SER A 166 -21.31 -11.01 2.89
C SER A 166 -19.89 -11.09 2.32
N ALA A 167 -18.89 -10.78 3.15
CA ALA A 167 -17.49 -10.95 2.74
C ALA A 167 -17.19 -12.40 2.32
N GLU A 168 -17.72 -13.38 3.06
CA GLU A 168 -17.62 -14.82 2.75
C GLU A 168 -18.22 -15.14 1.37
N THR A 169 -19.38 -14.56 1.06
CA THR A 169 -20.03 -14.73 -0.25
C THR A 169 -19.15 -14.18 -1.36
N LEU A 170 -18.61 -12.98 -1.19
CA LEU A 170 -17.73 -12.35 -2.18
C LEU A 170 -16.40 -13.12 -2.35
N VAL A 171 -15.81 -13.64 -1.27
CA VAL A 171 -14.61 -14.50 -1.34
C VAL A 171 -14.92 -15.79 -2.12
N SER A 172 -16.01 -16.48 -1.79
CA SER A 172 -16.45 -17.68 -2.51
C SER A 172 -16.66 -17.42 -4.01
N ILE A 173 -17.33 -16.31 -4.36
CA ILE A 173 -17.51 -15.90 -5.76
C ILE A 173 -16.14 -15.67 -6.43
N ALA A 174 -15.24 -14.93 -5.79
CA ALA A 174 -13.92 -14.61 -6.33
C ALA A 174 -13.11 -15.88 -6.63
N GLU A 175 -13.07 -16.83 -5.70
CA GLU A 175 -12.40 -18.12 -5.85
C GLU A 175 -13.00 -18.94 -7.00
N LYS A 176 -14.34 -19.07 -7.03
CA LYS A 176 -15.02 -19.82 -8.11
C LYS A 176 -14.85 -19.16 -9.47
N LEU A 177 -14.68 -17.84 -9.54
CA LEU A 177 -14.41 -17.11 -10.78
C LEU A 177 -12.92 -17.03 -11.12
N GLY A 178 -12.02 -17.43 -10.23
CA GLY A 178 -10.58 -17.33 -10.43
C GLY A 178 -10.06 -15.89 -10.49
N VAL A 179 -10.73 -14.96 -9.80
CA VAL A 179 -10.33 -13.54 -9.74
C VAL A 179 -9.94 -13.14 -8.31
N PRO A 180 -9.09 -12.12 -8.11
CA PRO A 180 -8.79 -11.61 -6.78
C PRO A 180 -10.04 -11.02 -6.10
N PHE A 181 -10.26 -11.30 -4.81
CA PHE A 181 -11.37 -10.71 -4.03
C PHE A 181 -11.45 -9.19 -4.12
N LEU A 182 -10.30 -8.51 -4.10
CA LEU A 182 -10.21 -7.05 -4.18
C LEU A 182 -10.75 -6.48 -5.51
N ARG A 183 -10.85 -7.30 -6.57
CA ARG A 183 -11.38 -6.90 -7.88
C ARG A 183 -12.78 -6.29 -7.78
N PHE A 184 -13.62 -6.76 -6.85
CA PHE A 184 -14.97 -6.22 -6.65
C PHE A 184 -15.00 -4.80 -6.08
N PHE A 185 -13.86 -4.29 -5.60
CA PHE A 185 -13.76 -2.96 -4.98
C PHE A 185 -13.03 -1.94 -5.88
N ASP A 186 -12.62 -2.32 -7.08
CA ASP A 186 -11.83 -1.45 -7.96
C ASP A 186 -12.54 -0.15 -8.34
N ARG A 187 -13.86 -0.18 -8.57
CA ARG A 187 -14.66 1.03 -8.85
C ARG A 187 -14.84 1.95 -7.64
N ILE A 188 -14.66 1.42 -6.44
CA ILE A 188 -14.72 2.21 -5.20
C ILE A 188 -13.40 2.97 -5.01
N GLN A 189 -12.30 2.43 -5.52
CA GLN A 189 -11.01 3.12 -5.54
C GLN A 189 -11.03 4.24 -6.59
N LYS A 190 -11.46 5.44 -6.17
CA LYS A 190 -11.55 6.63 -7.04
C LYS A 190 -10.20 7.14 -7.55
N VAL A 191 -9.08 6.70 -6.99
CA VAL A 191 -7.73 7.14 -7.37
C VAL A 191 -6.82 5.92 -7.50
N ARG A 192 -6.51 5.52 -8.75
CA ARG A 192 -5.37 4.65 -8.99
C ARG A 192 -4.10 5.45 -8.73
N PRO A 193 -3.10 4.91 -8.01
CA PRO A 193 -1.91 5.67 -7.67
C PRO A 193 -1.14 6.04 -8.94
N CYS A 194 -0.88 7.34 -9.12
CA CYS A 194 0.07 7.87 -10.09
C CYS A 194 1.28 8.42 -9.32
N TYR A 195 2.46 7.85 -9.56
CA TYR A 195 3.68 8.27 -8.89
C TYR A 195 4.44 9.26 -9.77
N PHE A 196 4.43 10.53 -9.40
CA PHE A 196 5.34 11.52 -9.94
C PHE A 196 6.57 11.65 -9.04
N ILE A 197 7.74 11.35 -9.58
CA ILE A 197 9.02 11.38 -8.84
C ILE A 197 9.94 12.38 -9.54
N PRO A 198 10.08 13.60 -9.03
CA PRO A 198 11.02 14.56 -9.57
C PRO A 198 12.44 14.02 -9.61
N SER A 199 13.23 14.46 -10.61
CA SER A 199 14.67 14.21 -10.60
C SER A 199 15.30 14.73 -9.30
N GLY A 200 16.23 13.96 -8.72
CA GLY A 200 16.87 14.28 -7.44
C GLY A 200 16.06 13.90 -6.18
N GLN A 201 14.79 13.51 -6.29
CA GLN A 201 13.97 13.02 -5.16
C GLN A 201 13.83 11.49 -5.14
N ARG A 202 14.73 10.80 -5.84
CA ARG A 202 14.77 9.33 -5.92
C ARG A 202 15.33 8.77 -4.61
N ILE A 203 14.76 7.67 -4.14
CA ILE A 203 15.25 7.01 -2.93
C ILE A 203 16.47 6.19 -3.33
N ARG A 204 17.63 6.48 -2.73
CA ARG A 204 18.80 5.61 -2.85
C ARG A 204 18.58 4.40 -1.94
N LEU A 205 18.54 3.22 -2.51
CA LEU A 205 18.51 1.98 -1.74
C LEU A 205 19.95 1.52 -1.53
N SER A 206 20.45 1.63 -0.30
CA SER A 206 21.64 0.88 0.08
C SER A 206 21.18 -0.54 0.43
N ARG A 207 21.54 -1.53 -0.39
CA ARG A 207 21.49 -2.94 0.03
C ARG A 207 22.86 -3.28 0.61
N ASP A 208 22.87 -3.95 1.76
CA ASP A 208 24.08 -4.28 2.54
C ASP A 208 25.17 -5.09 1.79
N ASN A 209 24.90 -5.56 0.57
CA ASN A 209 25.85 -6.33 -0.26
C ASN A 209 26.32 -5.60 -1.53
N PHE A 210 26.03 -4.31 -1.68
CA PHE A 210 26.59 -3.48 -2.76
C PHE A 210 27.43 -2.37 -2.13
N GLN A 211 28.68 -2.68 -1.76
CA GLN A 211 29.66 -1.62 -1.60
C GLN A 211 29.93 -1.01 -2.99
N ASP A 212 29.74 0.30 -3.10
CA ASP A 212 30.02 1.20 -4.24
C ASP A 212 29.18 1.16 -5.53
N ASN A 213 28.11 0.37 -5.63
CA ASN A 213 27.15 0.47 -6.76
C ASN A 213 25.80 1.06 -6.33
N ALA A 214 25.51 2.28 -6.81
CA ALA A 214 24.31 3.03 -6.43
C ALA A 214 23.05 2.53 -7.16
N LEU A 215 22.32 1.61 -6.55
CA LEU A 215 20.92 1.35 -6.90
C LEU A 215 20.05 2.53 -6.45
N GLN A 216 19.59 3.35 -7.40
CA GLN A 216 18.56 4.35 -7.13
C GLN A 216 17.20 3.77 -7.49
N GLN A 217 16.42 3.35 -6.50
CA GLN A 217 15.03 2.98 -6.76
C GLN A 217 14.24 4.24 -7.09
N LEU A 218 13.55 4.22 -8.23
CA LEU A 218 12.52 5.21 -8.52
C LEU A 218 11.35 4.85 -7.61
N LYS A 219 11.22 5.59 -6.50
CA LYS A 219 10.21 5.45 -5.45
C LYS A 219 8.81 5.06 -5.98
N GLY A 220 8.37 3.83 -5.73
CA GLY A 220 6.98 3.42 -5.96
C GLY A 220 6.86 1.93 -6.24
N GLN A 221 6.19 1.20 -5.36
CA GLN A 221 5.66 -0.11 -5.67
C GLN A 221 4.27 0.11 -6.26
N TRP A 222 4.12 -0.20 -7.55
CA TRP A 222 2.79 -0.21 -8.14
C TRP A 222 2.21 -1.59 -7.95
N ILE A 223 1.17 -1.67 -7.11
CA ILE A 223 0.43 -2.92 -6.88
C ILE A 223 -0.80 -2.85 -7.76
N SER A 224 -0.92 -3.81 -8.67
CA SER A 224 -2.06 -3.97 -9.55
C SER A 224 -2.64 -5.37 -9.46
N ASP A 225 -3.79 -5.55 -10.10
CA ASP A 225 -4.38 -6.85 -10.41
C ASP A 225 -3.41 -7.78 -11.17
N MET A 226 -2.49 -7.22 -11.95
CA MET A 226 -1.48 -7.96 -12.71
C MET A 226 -0.23 -8.35 -11.91
N GLY A 227 -0.06 -7.83 -10.68
CA GLY A 227 1.13 -8.10 -9.87
C GLY A 227 1.74 -6.87 -9.21
N LEU A 228 2.82 -7.11 -8.47
CA LEU A 228 3.69 -6.06 -7.94
C LEU A 228 4.65 -5.63 -9.05
N MET A 229 4.80 -4.33 -9.22
CA MET A 229 5.67 -3.74 -10.22
C MET A 229 6.64 -2.77 -9.58
N GLU A 230 7.92 -2.92 -9.93
CA GLU A 230 9.00 -2.07 -9.45
C GLU A 230 9.82 -1.52 -10.61
N LEU A 231 10.11 -0.22 -10.56
CA LEU A 231 11.01 0.44 -11.50
C LEU A 231 12.25 0.97 -10.77
N HIS A 232 13.41 0.57 -11.25
CA HIS A 232 14.70 0.95 -10.70
C HIS A 232 15.52 1.68 -11.77
N HIS A 233 16.31 2.66 -11.35
CA HIS A 233 17.36 3.24 -12.16
C HIS A 233 18.69 2.85 -11.55
N VAL A 234 19.41 1.97 -12.24
CA VAL A 234 20.68 1.42 -11.77
C VAL A 234 21.83 2.28 -12.30
N PHE A 235 22.74 2.67 -11.41
CA PHE A 235 23.98 3.35 -11.75
C PHE A 235 25.16 2.48 -11.34
N LEU A 236 26.13 2.33 -12.24
CA LEU A 236 27.30 1.51 -12.03
C LEU A 236 28.57 2.31 -12.34
N SER A 237 29.54 2.22 -11.45
CA SER A 237 30.90 2.69 -11.68
C SER A 237 31.70 1.65 -12.48
N GLY A 238 32.92 2.00 -12.91
CA GLY A 238 33.77 1.09 -13.70
C GLY A 238 34.32 -0.09 -12.88
N ASP A 239 34.41 0.07 -11.56
CA ASP A 239 34.80 -0.94 -10.57
C ASP A 239 33.59 -1.70 -10.01
N ALA A 240 32.44 -1.61 -10.67
CA ALA A 240 31.24 -2.32 -10.26
C ALA A 240 31.45 -3.84 -10.22
N GLU A 241 31.37 -4.41 -9.02
CA GLU A 241 31.43 -5.87 -8.83
C GLU A 241 30.25 -6.60 -9.52
N PRO A 242 30.47 -7.83 -10.04
CA PRO A 242 29.41 -8.63 -10.63
C PRO A 242 28.26 -8.86 -9.66
N SER A 243 27.03 -8.70 -10.14
CA SER A 243 25.85 -8.84 -9.30
C SER A 243 24.77 -9.65 -9.99
N PHE A 244 24.20 -10.62 -9.26
CA PHE A 244 23.22 -11.56 -9.81
C PHE A 244 22.00 -11.70 -8.92
N SER A 245 20.84 -11.79 -9.53
CA SER A 245 19.56 -12.06 -8.86
C SER A 245 18.79 -13.18 -9.55
N ARG A 246 17.82 -13.72 -8.81
CA ARG A 246 16.81 -14.65 -9.28
C ARG A 246 15.51 -14.35 -8.54
N GLN A 247 14.41 -14.23 -9.26
CA GLN A 247 13.10 -13.91 -8.67
C GLN A 247 11.97 -14.38 -9.59
N ALA A 248 10.76 -14.56 -9.04
CA ALA A 248 9.61 -14.91 -9.86
C ALA A 248 9.18 -13.71 -10.74
N GLY A 249 8.70 -14.02 -11.95
CA GLY A 249 8.13 -13.05 -12.87
C GLY A 249 9.04 -12.67 -14.03
N ILE A 250 8.85 -11.48 -14.57
CA ILE A 250 9.54 -10.98 -15.76
C ILE A 250 10.29 -9.68 -15.44
N ALA A 251 11.41 -9.49 -16.12
CA ALA A 251 12.20 -8.28 -16.02
C ALA A 251 12.45 -7.69 -17.41
N PHE A 252 12.45 -6.37 -17.45
CA PHE A 252 12.79 -5.56 -18.60
C PHE A 252 13.94 -4.62 -18.24
N ILE A 253 14.91 -4.52 -19.12
CA ILE A 253 16.07 -3.63 -19.00
C ILE A 253 16.09 -2.71 -20.22
N TYR A 254 16.42 -1.44 -19.99
CA TYR A 254 16.72 -0.48 -21.04
C TYR A 254 18.00 0.28 -20.70
N ALA A 255 19.04 0.13 -21.51
CA ALA A 255 20.33 0.75 -21.29
C ALA A 255 20.29 2.25 -21.65
N LEU A 256 20.83 3.09 -20.76
CA LEU A 256 20.78 4.55 -20.86
C LEU A 256 22.14 5.17 -21.14
N SER A 257 23.21 4.64 -20.55
CA SER A 257 24.57 5.14 -20.71
C SER A 257 25.62 4.06 -20.47
N GLY A 258 26.83 4.29 -20.96
CA GLY A 258 27.96 3.38 -20.83
C GLY A 258 27.75 2.07 -21.60
N LYS A 259 28.61 1.11 -21.30
CA LYS A 259 28.61 -0.22 -21.93
C LYS A 259 28.81 -1.26 -20.85
N LEU A 260 27.92 -2.25 -20.78
CA LEU A 260 27.97 -3.27 -19.73
C LEU A 260 27.70 -4.67 -20.28
N GLN A 261 28.25 -5.67 -19.61
CA GLN A 261 27.92 -7.06 -19.88
C GLN A 261 26.84 -7.54 -18.92
N TYR A 262 25.76 -8.08 -19.47
CA TYR A 262 24.65 -8.65 -18.73
C TYR A 262 24.54 -10.15 -19.01
N LYS A 263 24.35 -10.96 -17.97
CA LYS A 263 24.13 -12.42 -18.08
C LYS A 263 22.66 -12.75 -17.80
N HIS A 264 22.10 -13.67 -18.57
CA HIS A 264 20.82 -14.33 -18.30
C HIS A 264 20.94 -15.82 -18.63
N GLY A 265 20.71 -16.68 -17.62
CA GLY A 265 21.05 -18.10 -17.76
C GLY A 265 22.55 -18.24 -18.03
N GLU A 266 22.94 -18.93 -19.09
CA GLU A 266 24.35 -19.03 -19.53
C GLU A 266 24.76 -18.01 -20.60
N ARG A 267 23.81 -17.25 -21.14
CA ARG A 267 24.09 -16.29 -22.22
C ARG A 267 24.56 -14.97 -21.65
N LYS A 268 25.54 -14.36 -22.32
CA LYS A 268 26.02 -13.00 -22.05
C LYS A 268 25.61 -12.07 -23.19
N TYR A 269 25.25 -10.85 -22.85
CA TYR A 269 24.85 -9.78 -23.75
C TYR A 269 25.68 -8.55 -23.42
N VAL A 270 26.24 -7.91 -24.44
CA VAL A 270 26.83 -6.57 -24.30
C VAL A 270 25.71 -5.58 -24.58
N LEU A 271 25.45 -4.67 -23.64
CA LEU A 271 24.41 -3.65 -23.76
C LEU A 271 25.05 -2.28 -23.95
N GLU A 272 24.60 -1.58 -24.98
CA GLU A 272 24.93 -0.18 -25.29
C GLU A 272 23.69 0.71 -25.15
N PRO A 273 23.83 2.04 -25.09
CA PRO A 273 22.69 2.94 -24.89
C PRO A 273 21.63 2.77 -25.98
N GLY A 274 20.37 2.54 -25.58
CA GLY A 274 19.26 2.26 -26.48
C GLY A 274 18.89 0.77 -26.59
N ASP A 275 19.76 -0.13 -26.14
CA ASP A 275 19.48 -1.56 -26.12
C ASP A 275 18.49 -1.93 -25.01
N ALA A 276 17.76 -3.02 -25.26
CA ALA A 276 16.77 -3.55 -24.32
C ALA A 276 16.87 -5.06 -24.18
N LEU A 277 16.56 -5.55 -22.97
CA LEU A 277 16.34 -6.98 -22.70
C LEU A 277 14.97 -7.17 -22.06
N TYR A 278 14.25 -8.21 -22.47
CA TYR A 278 13.05 -8.69 -21.82
C TYR A 278 13.17 -10.19 -21.60
N PHE A 279 13.02 -10.64 -20.35
CA PHE A 279 13.33 -12.02 -20.01
C PHE A 279 12.57 -12.52 -18.77
N ASP A 280 12.49 -13.84 -18.69
CA ASP A 280 12.02 -14.55 -17.50
C ASP A 280 13.05 -14.42 -16.36
N ALA A 281 12.64 -13.75 -15.27
CA ALA A 281 13.50 -13.46 -14.13
C ALA A 281 13.75 -14.69 -13.23
N HIS A 282 13.09 -15.82 -13.49
CA HIS A 282 13.33 -17.09 -12.79
C HIS A 282 14.71 -17.67 -13.08
N PHE A 283 15.35 -17.30 -14.19
CA PHE A 283 16.74 -17.66 -14.44
C PHE A 283 17.68 -16.68 -13.75
N ARG A 284 18.83 -17.17 -13.27
CA ARG A 284 19.86 -16.30 -12.69
C ARG A 284 20.31 -15.28 -13.73
N HIS A 285 20.27 -14.01 -13.37
CA HIS A 285 20.59 -12.91 -14.28
C HIS A 285 21.23 -11.74 -13.55
N GLY A 286 21.98 -10.91 -14.26
CA GLY A 286 22.63 -9.74 -13.65
C GLY A 286 23.85 -9.22 -14.41
N VAL A 287 24.48 -8.20 -13.84
CA VAL A 287 25.63 -7.51 -14.43
C VAL A 287 26.89 -8.33 -14.17
N VAL A 288 27.69 -8.53 -15.23
CA VAL A 288 28.97 -9.25 -15.18
C VAL A 288 30.13 -8.27 -15.10
N SER A 289 30.12 -7.21 -15.89
CA SER A 289 31.16 -6.17 -15.92
C SER A 289 30.61 -4.87 -16.48
N VAL A 290 31.30 -3.77 -16.19
CA VAL A 290 31.11 -2.48 -16.84
C VAL A 290 32.33 -2.23 -17.71
N ASP A 291 32.12 -2.23 -19.02
CA ASP A 291 33.17 -2.08 -20.01
C ASP A 291 33.44 -0.58 -20.29
N GLU A 292 32.41 0.27 -20.22
CA GLU A 292 32.52 1.74 -20.29
C GLU A 292 31.66 2.40 -19.20
N ALA A 293 32.30 3.20 -18.33
CA ALA A 293 31.68 3.82 -17.17
C ALA A 293 31.53 5.36 -17.32
N PRO A 294 30.56 5.99 -16.61
CA PRO A 294 29.53 5.36 -15.80
C PRO A 294 28.44 4.72 -16.67
N ALA A 295 28.03 3.51 -16.29
CA ALA A 295 26.95 2.81 -16.97
C ALA A 295 25.64 2.98 -16.18
N SER A 296 24.52 3.11 -16.91
CA SER A 296 23.21 3.18 -16.27
C SER A 296 22.13 2.53 -17.12
N TYR A 297 21.12 1.98 -16.46
CA TYR A 297 19.97 1.36 -17.11
C TYR A 297 18.71 1.44 -16.25
N LEU A 298 17.56 1.43 -16.91
CA LEU A 298 16.28 1.20 -16.25
C LEU A 298 16.06 -0.30 -16.08
N LEU A 299 15.62 -0.71 -14.89
CA LEU A 299 15.24 -2.07 -14.58
C LEU A 299 13.80 -2.09 -14.10
N TRP A 300 12.93 -2.65 -14.92
CA TRP A 300 11.53 -2.81 -14.62
C TRP A 300 11.26 -4.28 -14.29
N ARG A 301 10.73 -4.56 -13.11
CA ARG A 301 10.39 -5.89 -12.62
C ARG A 301 8.89 -6.01 -12.42
N MET A 302 8.32 -7.10 -12.88
CA MET A 302 6.93 -7.46 -12.59
C MET A 302 6.90 -8.82 -11.93
N TYR A 303 6.41 -8.84 -10.70
CA TYR A 303 6.22 -10.04 -9.90
C TYR A 303 4.76 -10.48 -10.02
N PRO A 304 4.48 -11.75 -10.32
CA PRO A 304 3.11 -12.23 -10.38
C PRO A 304 2.45 -12.05 -9.01
N THR A 305 1.15 -11.74 -9.02
CA THR A 305 0.32 -11.87 -7.81
C THR A 305 0.42 -13.31 -7.31
N PRO A 306 0.67 -13.54 -6.00
CA PRO A 306 0.62 -14.88 -5.44
C PRO A 306 -0.76 -15.47 -5.79
N LYS A 307 -0.78 -16.51 -6.62
CA LYS A 307 -1.99 -17.31 -6.76
C LYS A 307 -2.21 -17.96 -5.41
N GLY A 308 -3.37 -17.70 -4.77
CA GLY A 308 -3.79 -18.49 -3.62
C GLY A 308 -3.62 -19.96 -4.00
N GLN A 309 -2.83 -20.69 -3.21
CA GLN A 309 -2.66 -22.13 -3.42
C GLN A 309 -4.06 -22.75 -3.38
N ALA A 310 -4.44 -23.39 -4.48
CA ALA A 310 -5.68 -24.13 -4.62
C ALA A 310 -5.62 -25.44 -3.82
#